data_AF-A0A453J1H1-F1
#
_entry.id   AF-A0A453J1H1-F1
#
_cell.length_a   1.000
_cell.length_b   1.000
_cell.length_c   1.000
_cell.angle_alpha   90.00
_cell.angle_beta   90.00
_cell.angle_gamma   90.00
#
_symmetry.space_group_name_H-M   'P 1'
#
loop_
_entity.id
_entity.type
_entity.pdbx_description
1 polymer ?
#
loop_
_entity_poly.entity_id
_entity_poly.type
_entity_poly.pdbx_seq_one_letter_code
_entity_poly.pdbx_strand_id
1 'polypeptide(L)'
;EDRVGEKQIETAYYSTLVKVALNKDSESAGPVQNLDQVIYRIKLPGPAILGEGKPENQNHAIIFTRGEGLQTIDMNQDNYMEEALKMRNLLQEFLTEDGIRQPSILGVREHIFTGSVSSLAWFMSNQEHSFVTIGQRLLANPLKVRFHYGHPDVFDRLFHLTRGGVSKASRSINLSEDIFAG
;
A
#
# COMPACT_ATOMS: atom_id res chain seq x y z
N GLU A 1 30.13 -4.46 48.55
CA GLU A 1 29.37 -3.53 47.70
C GLU A 1 29.09 -4.22 46.36
N ASP A 2 28.01 -4.99 46.30
CA ASP A 2 27.57 -5.61 45.05
C ASP A 2 26.86 -4.54 44.23
N ARG A 3 27.56 -4.03 43.21
CA ARG A 3 26.96 -3.14 42.21
C ARG A 3 25.97 -3.98 41.40
N VAL A 4 24.69 -3.84 41.74
CA VAL A 4 23.56 -4.28 40.91
C VAL A 4 23.73 -3.62 39.55
N GLY A 5 24.17 -4.41 38.55
CA GLY A 5 24.32 -3.93 37.18
C GLY A 5 22.99 -3.35 36.70
N GLU A 6 23.01 -2.11 36.23
CA GLU A 6 21.87 -1.47 35.59
C GLU A 6 21.39 -2.37 34.45
N LYS A 7 20.17 -2.91 34.55
CA LYS A 7 19.53 -3.60 33.44
C LYS A 7 19.32 -2.57 32.33
N GLN A 8 20.15 -2.62 31.29
CA GLN A 8 19.87 -1.90 30.05
C GLN A 8 18.48 -2.31 29.54
N ILE A 9 17.55 -1.36 29.54
CA ILE A 9 16.24 -1.54 28.94
C ILE A 9 16.47 -1.54 27.42
N GLU A 10 16.41 -2.72 26.82
CA GLU A 10 16.55 -2.86 25.37
C GLU A 10 15.24 -2.43 24.70
N THR A 11 15.29 -1.31 23.95
CA THR A 11 14.14 -0.81 23.21
C THR A 11 13.74 -1.79 22.12
N ALA A 12 12.50 -2.31 22.19
CA ALA A 12 11.95 -3.21 21.18
C ALA A 12 10.90 -2.49 20.32
N TYR A 13 11.06 -2.59 19.00
CA TYR A 13 10.16 -2.00 18.02
C TYR A 13 9.16 -3.03 17.52
N TYR A 14 7.94 -2.59 17.19
CA TYR A 14 6.88 -3.48 16.74
C TYR A 14 6.07 -2.83 15.63
N SER A 15 5.64 -3.66 14.69
CA SER A 15 4.61 -3.35 13.72
C SER A 15 3.27 -3.87 14.24
N THR A 16 2.22 -3.05 14.19
CA THR A 16 0.90 -3.39 14.74
C THR A 16 -0.23 -3.17 13.74
N LEU A 17 -1.10 -4.17 13.60
CA LEU A 17 -2.41 -3.99 12.95
C LEU A 17 -3.43 -3.64 14.02
N VAL A 18 -4.11 -2.51 13.82
CA VAL A 18 -5.07 -1.94 14.77
C VAL A 18 -6.46 -1.91 14.14
N LYS A 19 -7.48 -2.19 14.95
CA LYS A 19 -8.88 -1.98 14.61
C LYS A 19 -9.42 -0.81 15.40
N VAL A 20 -10.04 0.13 14.71
CA VAL A 20 -10.81 1.19 15.35
C VAL A 20 -12.07 0.57 15.96
N ALA A 21 -12.15 0.55 17.29
CA ALA A 21 -13.32 0.17 18.04
C ALA A 21 -14.32 1.33 18.04
N LEU A 22 -15.43 1.17 17.33
CA LEU A 22 -16.57 2.08 17.43
C LEU A 22 -17.28 1.81 18.76
N ASN A 23 -16.90 2.52 19.82
CA ASN A 23 -17.71 2.51 21.04
C ASN A 23 -19.06 3.15 20.74
N LYS A 24 -20.15 2.40 20.92
CA LYS A 24 -21.53 2.88 20.74
C LYS A 24 -22.02 3.76 21.90
N ASP A 25 -21.22 3.97 22.93
CA ASP A 25 -21.66 4.65 24.15
C ASP A 25 -20.96 6.00 24.33
N SER A 26 -21.32 6.95 23.46
CA SER A 26 -20.98 8.35 23.61
C SER A 26 -21.89 9.02 24.65
N GLU A 27 -21.65 8.76 25.94
CA GLU A 27 -22.21 9.56 27.05
C GLU A 27 -21.19 9.88 28.17
N SER A 28 -19.90 9.60 28.01
CA SER A 28 -18.88 10.08 28.95
C SER A 28 -17.92 11.06 28.29
N ALA A 29 -18.06 12.33 28.67
CA ALA A 29 -17.17 13.42 28.30
C ALA A 29 -15.81 13.24 28.99
N GLY A 30 -14.88 12.58 28.31
CA GLY A 30 -13.46 12.55 28.66
C GLY A 30 -12.63 12.07 27.46
N PRO A 31 -11.44 12.63 27.20
CA PRO A 31 -10.65 12.28 26.02
C PRO A 31 -9.93 10.96 26.28
N VAL A 32 -10.64 9.84 26.18
CA VAL A 32 -10.03 8.51 26.22
C VAL A 32 -9.68 8.11 24.79
N GLN A 33 -8.48 8.50 24.34
CA GLN A 33 -7.83 8.07 23.10
C GLN A 33 -7.38 6.59 23.18
N ASN A 34 -8.29 5.67 23.53
CA ASN A 34 -8.07 4.22 23.48
C ASN A 34 -9.10 3.56 22.55
N LEU A 35 -9.25 4.12 21.35
CA LEU A 35 -10.14 3.59 20.31
C LEU A 35 -9.48 2.48 19.49
N ASP A 36 -8.20 2.19 19.74
CA ASP A 36 -7.36 1.37 18.88
C ASP A 36 -7.09 0.01 19.53
N GLN A 37 -7.85 -1.00 19.11
CA GLN A 37 -7.62 -2.38 19.53
C GLN A 37 -6.51 -2.99 18.65
N VAL A 38 -5.35 -3.30 19.25
CA VAL A 38 -4.29 -4.05 18.57
C VAL A 38 -4.78 -5.48 18.29
N ILE A 39 -4.91 -5.84 17.01
CA ILE A 39 -5.28 -7.19 16.58
C ILE A 39 -4.04 -8.07 16.44
N TYR A 40 -3.01 -7.55 15.77
CA TYR A 40 -1.75 -8.26 15.55
C TYR A 40 -0.57 -7.37 15.90
N ARG A 41 0.49 -7.98 16.39
CA ARG A 41 1.74 -7.32 16.75
C ARG A 41 2.92 -8.21 16.36
N ILE A 42 3.82 -7.66 15.54
CA ILE A 42 5.02 -8.35 15.07
C ILE A 42 6.23 -7.56 15.56
N LYS A 43 7.17 -8.26 16.23
CA LYS A 43 8.43 -7.65 16.70
C LYS A 43 9.33 -7.38 15.49
N LEU A 44 9.79 -6.14 15.35
CA LEU A 44 10.75 -5.75 14.33
C LEU A 44 12.18 -6.15 14.76
N PRO A 45 13.07 -6.45 13.80
CA PRO A 45 14.44 -6.87 14.10
C PRO A 45 15.33 -5.75 14.64
N GLY A 46 14.86 -4.50 14.63
CA GLY A 46 15.61 -3.32 15.06
C GLY A 46 14.79 -2.04 14.90
N PRO A 47 15.43 -0.86 15.01
CA PRO A 47 14.77 0.42 14.78
C PRO A 47 14.23 0.51 13.35
N ALA A 48 12.98 0.93 13.22
CA ALA A 48 12.34 1.10 11.91
C ALA A 48 12.92 2.31 11.18
N ILE A 49 13.25 2.15 9.90
CA ILE A 49 13.60 3.26 9.00
C ILE A 49 12.28 3.73 8.39
N LEU A 50 11.69 4.78 8.96
CA LEU A 50 10.42 5.32 8.47
C LEU A 50 10.69 6.20 7.23
N GLY A 51 10.12 5.80 6.10
CA GLY A 51 10.07 6.60 4.87
C GLY A 51 8.91 7.60 4.85
N GLU A 52 8.56 8.06 3.65
CA GLU A 52 7.40 8.91 3.39
C GLU A 52 6.08 8.15 3.61
N GLY A 53 5.03 8.89 3.99
CA GLY A 53 3.80 8.35 4.59
C GLY A 53 3.15 7.19 3.84
N LYS A 54 2.72 7.40 2.59
CA LYS A 54 1.98 6.38 1.80
C LYS A 54 2.87 5.17 1.42
N PRO A 55 4.11 5.35 0.91
CA PRO A 55 5.03 4.23 0.65
C PRO A 55 5.33 3.38 1.89
N GLU A 56 5.59 4.02 3.03
CA GLU A 56 5.88 3.32 4.28
C GLU A 56 4.65 2.52 4.76
N ASN A 57 3.46 3.10 4.66
CA ASN A 57 2.23 2.41 5.04
C ASN A 57 1.97 1.15 4.20
N GLN A 58 2.20 1.21 2.88
CA GLN A 58 2.05 0.05 2.00
C GLN A 58 3.06 -1.07 2.34
N ASN A 59 4.33 -0.72 2.56
CA ASN A 59 5.36 -1.68 2.97
C ASN A 59 5.10 -2.27 4.36
N HIS A 60 4.65 -1.45 5.29
CA HIS A 60 4.32 -1.89 6.64
C HIS A 60 3.06 -2.78 6.66
N ALA A 61 2.10 -2.53 5.76
CA ALA A 61 0.89 -3.33 5.66
C ALA A 61 1.13 -4.76 5.11
N ILE A 62 2.16 -4.96 4.28
CA ILE A 62 2.36 -6.23 3.56
C ILE A 62 2.49 -7.46 4.47
N ILE A 63 3.02 -7.29 5.68
CA ILE A 63 3.21 -8.40 6.64
C ILE A 63 1.88 -8.88 7.22
N PHE A 64 0.84 -8.05 7.15
CA PHE A 64 -0.50 -8.36 7.65
C PHE A 64 -1.44 -8.88 6.56
N THR A 65 -0.99 -8.94 5.31
CA THR A 65 -1.78 -9.44 4.17
C THR A 65 -1.59 -10.93 3.94
N ARG A 66 -2.52 -11.54 3.18
CA ARG A 66 -2.52 -12.97 2.84
C ARG A 66 -2.75 -13.14 1.34
N GLY A 67 -2.42 -14.32 0.81
CA GLY A 67 -2.57 -14.65 -0.60
C GLY A 67 -1.31 -14.40 -1.43
N GLU A 68 -1.40 -14.66 -2.73
CA GLU A 68 -0.32 -14.50 -3.70
C GLU A 68 -0.36 -13.15 -4.42
N GLY A 69 -1.57 -12.64 -4.69
CA GLY A 69 -1.78 -11.28 -5.19
C GLY A 69 -1.97 -10.29 -4.05
N LEU A 70 -1.33 -9.12 -4.14
CA LEU A 70 -1.56 -7.99 -3.26
C LEU A 70 -2.06 -6.80 -4.07
N GLN A 71 -3.25 -6.30 -3.77
CA GLN A 71 -3.74 -5.06 -4.36
C GLN A 71 -3.54 -3.91 -3.39
N THR A 72 -2.99 -2.80 -3.87
CA THR A 72 -3.00 -1.53 -3.16
C THR A 72 -4.25 -0.75 -3.60
N ILE A 73 -4.98 -0.13 -2.67
CA ILE A 73 -6.25 0.57 -2.94
C ILE A 73 -6.19 1.97 -2.33
N ASP A 74 -6.60 2.98 -3.08
CA ASP A 74 -6.66 4.37 -2.60
C ASP A 74 -7.90 4.62 -1.74
N MET A 75 -7.84 5.61 -0.84
CA MET A 75 -9.02 6.05 -0.09
C MET A 75 -10.11 6.60 -1.02
N ASN A 76 -9.72 7.08 -2.19
CA ASN A 76 -10.64 7.61 -3.19
C ASN A 76 -11.20 6.54 -4.14
N GLN A 77 -10.84 5.28 -3.93
CA GLN A 77 -11.35 4.16 -4.71
C GLN A 77 -12.42 3.40 -3.91
N ASP A 78 -13.58 3.21 -4.52
CA ASP A 78 -14.65 2.40 -3.94
C ASP A 78 -14.58 0.94 -4.42
N ASN A 79 -15.11 0.02 -3.63
CA ASN A 79 -15.19 -1.41 -3.95
C ASN A 79 -16.44 -1.70 -4.80
N TYR A 80 -16.50 -1.11 -5.99
CA TYR A 80 -17.57 -1.41 -6.94
C TYR A 80 -17.58 -2.89 -7.32
N MET A 81 -18.77 -3.46 -7.50
CA MET A 81 -18.94 -4.86 -7.89
C MET A 81 -18.23 -5.15 -9.23
N GLU A 82 -18.25 -4.18 -10.14
CA GLU A 82 -17.60 -4.24 -11.44
C GLU A 82 -16.08 -4.35 -11.33
N GLU A 83 -15.45 -3.69 -10.34
CA GLU A 83 -14.02 -3.84 -10.09
C GLU A 83 -13.70 -5.24 -9.57
N ALA A 84 -14.52 -5.77 -8.65
CA ALA A 84 -14.35 -7.12 -8.12
C ALA A 84 -14.45 -8.20 -9.22
N LEU A 85 -15.35 -8.03 -10.20
CA LEU A 85 -15.48 -8.96 -11.32
C LEU A 85 -14.25 -8.99 -12.25
N LYS A 86 -13.50 -7.89 -12.35
CA LYS A 86 -12.25 -7.84 -13.14
C LYS A 86 -11.13 -8.64 -12.48
N MET A 87 -11.10 -8.71 -11.14
CA MET A 87 -9.99 -9.29 -10.39
C MET A 87 -9.68 -10.73 -10.78
N ARG A 88 -10.70 -11.55 -11.07
CA ARG A 88 -10.49 -12.93 -11.51
C ARG A 88 -9.66 -13.01 -12.79
N ASN A 89 -10.04 -12.24 -13.81
CA ASN A 89 -9.34 -12.23 -15.09
C ASN A 89 -7.97 -11.57 -14.96
N LEU A 90 -7.90 -10.49 -14.18
CA LEU A 90 -6.65 -9.79 -13.89
C LEU A 90 -5.62 -10.72 -13.26
N LEU A 91 -5.99 -11.46 -12.21
CA LEU A 91 -5.05 -12.37 -11.53
C LEU A 91 -4.53 -13.51 -12.43
N GLN A 92 -5.27 -13.87 -13.48
CA GLN A 92 -4.77 -14.85 -14.47
C GLN A 92 -3.62 -14.30 -15.29
N GLU A 93 -3.50 -12.98 -15.47
CA GLU A 93 -2.40 -12.38 -16.23
C GLU A 93 -1.04 -12.61 -15.57
N PHE A 94 -0.98 -12.87 -14.26
CA PHE A 94 0.26 -13.29 -13.59
C PHE A 94 0.81 -14.62 -14.11
N LEU A 95 -0.05 -15.46 -14.68
CA LEU A 95 0.35 -16.76 -15.20
C LEU A 95 0.79 -16.69 -16.66
N THR A 96 0.47 -15.60 -17.36
CA THR A 96 0.84 -15.38 -18.76
C THR A 96 2.30 -14.91 -18.87
N GLU A 97 3.08 -15.55 -19.75
CA GLU A 97 4.44 -15.11 -20.04
C GLU A 97 4.43 -13.86 -20.93
N ASP A 98 5.06 -12.77 -20.47
CA ASP A 98 5.25 -11.54 -21.24
C ASP A 98 6.74 -11.38 -21.60
N GLY A 99 7.13 -12.02 -22.70
CA GLY A 99 8.52 -12.08 -23.16
C GLY A 99 9.33 -13.15 -22.44
N ILE A 100 10.14 -12.76 -21.44
CA ILE A 100 11.08 -13.67 -20.75
C ILE A 100 10.56 -14.11 -19.37
N ARG A 101 9.63 -13.36 -18.78
CA ARG A 101 9.15 -13.59 -17.41
C ARG A 101 7.65 -13.35 -17.30
N GLN A 102 7.05 -13.96 -16.30
CA GLN A 102 5.73 -13.59 -15.84
C GLN A 102 5.76 -12.17 -15.25
N PRO A 103 4.66 -11.40 -15.38
CA PRO A 103 4.59 -10.06 -14.82
C PRO A 103 4.63 -10.14 -13.29
N SER A 104 5.23 -9.14 -12.65
CA SER A 104 5.20 -8.99 -11.19
C SER A 104 4.26 -7.88 -10.72
N ILE A 105 3.83 -7.02 -11.64
CA ILE A 105 2.88 -5.92 -11.39
C ILE A 105 1.88 -5.89 -12.55
N LEU A 106 0.60 -5.90 -12.23
CA LEU A 106 -0.50 -5.76 -13.18
C LEU A 106 -1.18 -4.41 -12.96
N GLY A 107 -1.24 -3.63 -14.05
CA GLY A 107 -1.85 -2.31 -14.05
C GLY A 107 -3.28 -2.34 -14.50
N VAL A 108 -4.16 -1.73 -13.72
CA VAL A 108 -5.56 -1.56 -14.10
C VAL A 108 -5.97 -0.10 -14.04
N ARG A 109 -6.97 0.22 -14.84
CA ARG A 109 -7.58 1.54 -14.82
C ARG A 109 -8.42 1.66 -13.55
N GLU A 110 -8.13 2.67 -12.73
CA GLU A 110 -9.03 3.10 -11.66
C GLU A 110 -10.25 3.85 -12.22
N HIS A 111 -11.40 3.65 -11.59
CA HIS A 111 -12.56 4.51 -11.74
C HIS A 111 -12.71 5.45 -10.53
N ILE A 112 -12.41 6.74 -10.74
CA ILE A 112 -12.42 7.77 -9.69
C ILE A 112 -13.82 8.38 -9.60
N PHE A 113 -14.58 7.99 -8.59
CA PHE A 113 -15.99 8.38 -8.46
C PHE A 113 -16.19 9.86 -8.15
N THR A 114 -15.21 10.51 -7.52
CA THR A 114 -15.26 11.94 -7.17
C THR A 114 -15.18 12.84 -8.40
N GLY A 115 -14.79 12.31 -9.57
CA GLY A 115 -14.66 13.08 -10.81
C GLY A 115 -15.94 13.79 -11.26
N SER A 116 -17.12 13.30 -10.86
CA SER A 116 -18.41 13.94 -11.20
C SER A 116 -18.85 15.05 -10.23
N VAL A 117 -18.13 15.27 -9.14
CA VAL A 117 -18.55 16.19 -8.06
C VAL A 117 -18.37 17.66 -8.44
N SER A 118 -17.38 17.99 -9.26
CA SER A 118 -17.12 19.35 -9.71
C SER A 118 -16.23 19.38 -10.95
N SER A 119 -16.12 20.54 -11.61
CA SER A 119 -15.15 20.74 -12.70
C SER A 119 -13.71 20.55 -12.23
N LEU A 120 -13.37 20.97 -11.00
CA LEU A 120 -12.05 20.76 -10.43
C LEU A 120 -11.76 19.26 -10.22
N ALA A 121 -12.70 18.54 -9.63
CA ALA A 121 -12.57 17.09 -9.42
C ALA A 121 -12.48 16.33 -10.76
N TRP A 122 -13.20 16.79 -11.78
CA TRP A 122 -13.10 16.26 -13.13
C TRP A 122 -11.71 16.46 -13.74
N PHE A 123 -11.10 17.65 -13.59
CA PHE A 123 -9.72 17.88 -14.03
C PHE A 123 -8.71 17.01 -13.28
N MET A 124 -8.85 16.87 -11.96
CA MET A 124 -7.98 16.00 -11.15
C MET A 124 -8.11 14.52 -11.56
N SER A 125 -9.34 14.03 -11.79
CA SER A 125 -9.57 12.67 -12.28
C SER A 125 -8.97 12.43 -13.67
N ASN A 126 -9.01 13.42 -14.56
CA ASN A 126 -8.38 13.32 -15.88
C ASN A 126 -6.85 13.37 -15.82
N GLN A 127 -6.28 14.13 -14.89
CA GLN A 127 -4.84 14.13 -14.63
C GLN A 127 -4.38 12.73 -14.20
N GLU A 128 -5.11 12.12 -13.27
CA GLU A 128 -4.83 10.77 -12.79
C GLU A 128 -4.96 9.73 -13.92
N HIS A 129 -6.02 9.82 -14.73
CA HIS A 129 -6.20 8.93 -15.89
C HIS A 129 -5.04 9.05 -16.89
N SER A 130 -4.55 10.27 -17.13
CA SER A 130 -3.45 10.50 -18.06
C SER A 130 -2.14 9.89 -17.53
N PHE A 131 -1.82 10.11 -16.26
CA PHE A 131 -0.54 9.68 -15.69
C PHE A 131 -0.52 8.20 -15.29
N VAL A 132 -1.53 7.76 -14.54
CA VAL A 132 -1.58 6.42 -13.93
C VAL A 132 -2.15 5.36 -14.88
N THR A 133 -2.98 5.75 -15.85
CA THR A 133 -3.47 4.80 -16.87
C THR A 133 -2.70 4.89 -18.19
N ILE A 134 -2.70 6.05 -18.85
CA ILE A 134 -2.14 6.17 -20.22
C ILE A 134 -0.61 6.13 -20.18
N GLY A 135 0.01 6.93 -19.32
CA GLY A 135 1.46 6.97 -19.13
C GLY A 135 2.03 5.60 -18.76
N GLN A 136 1.43 4.92 -17.79
CA GLN A 136 1.88 3.58 -17.37
C GLN A 136 1.78 2.54 -18.48
N ARG A 137 0.76 2.59 -19.34
CA ARG A 137 0.66 1.67 -20.48
C ARG A 137 1.80 1.85 -21.48
N LEU A 138 2.16 3.09 -21.77
CA LEU A 138 3.32 3.41 -22.63
C LEU A 138 4.64 2.96 -22.01
N LEU A 139 4.82 3.17 -20.69
CA LEU A 139 5.99 2.70 -19.97
C LEU A 139 6.04 1.16 -19.90
N ALA A 140 4.89 0.49 -19.86
CA ALA A 140 4.80 -0.96 -19.78
C ALA A 140 5.08 -1.61 -21.14
N ASN A 141 4.47 -1.11 -22.21
CA ASN A 141 4.63 -1.65 -23.55
C ASN A 141 4.78 -0.51 -24.57
N PRO A 142 5.92 -0.43 -25.32
CA PRO A 142 6.99 -1.43 -25.44
C PRO A 142 8.15 -1.27 -24.47
N LEU A 143 8.15 -0.23 -23.63
CA LEU A 143 9.38 0.19 -22.95
C LEU A 143 9.81 -0.73 -21.79
N LYS A 144 8.89 -1.52 -21.19
CA LYS A 144 9.16 -2.43 -20.07
C LYS A 144 9.86 -1.77 -18.87
N VAL A 145 9.57 -0.48 -18.62
CA VAL A 145 10.11 0.34 -17.51
C VAL A 145 9.00 0.94 -16.64
N ARG A 146 7.84 0.29 -16.63
CA ARG A 146 6.70 0.74 -15.85
C ARG A 146 6.94 0.55 -14.37
N PHE A 147 6.58 1.58 -13.60
CA PHE A 147 6.56 1.56 -12.15
C PHE A 147 5.10 1.51 -11.65
N HIS A 148 4.89 1.11 -10.40
CA HIS A 148 3.66 1.37 -9.67
C HIS A 148 3.62 2.85 -9.32
N TYR A 149 2.60 3.51 -9.90
CA TYR A 149 2.26 4.87 -9.57
C TYR A 149 0.85 4.91 -8.97
N GLY A 150 0.70 5.45 -7.78
CA GLY A 150 -0.62 5.58 -7.16
C GLY A 150 -1.26 4.24 -6.80
N HIS A 151 -2.53 4.08 -7.14
CA HIS A 151 -3.33 2.86 -7.04
C HIS A 151 -3.97 2.62 -8.43
N PRO A 152 -4.51 1.44 -8.78
CA PRO A 152 -4.84 0.30 -7.94
C PRO A 152 -4.22 -1.01 -8.45
N ASP A 153 -2.91 -0.96 -8.63
CA ASP A 153 -2.15 -2.06 -9.19
C ASP A 153 -2.20 -3.29 -8.30
N VAL A 154 -2.08 -4.44 -8.96
CA VAL A 154 -1.94 -5.73 -8.28
C VAL A 154 -0.51 -6.20 -8.42
N PHE A 155 0.05 -6.65 -7.31
CA PHE A 155 1.40 -7.14 -7.17
C PHE A 155 1.43 -8.65 -6.99
N ASP A 156 2.44 -9.29 -7.56
CA ASP A 156 2.92 -10.58 -7.05
C ASP A 156 3.55 -10.33 -5.68
N ARG A 157 2.81 -10.69 -4.63
CA ARG A 157 3.21 -10.49 -3.23
C ARG A 157 4.47 -11.27 -2.91
N LEU A 158 4.61 -12.50 -3.41
CA LEU A 158 5.75 -13.35 -3.09
C LEU A 158 7.03 -12.77 -3.68
N PHE A 159 6.97 -12.30 -4.92
CA PHE A 159 8.08 -11.58 -5.55
C PHE A 159 8.47 -10.34 -4.73
N HIS A 160 7.51 -9.47 -4.41
CA HIS A 160 7.78 -8.19 -3.77
C HIS A 160 8.24 -8.31 -2.30
N LEU A 161 7.77 -9.32 -1.57
CA LEU A 161 8.29 -9.64 -0.23
C LEU A 161 9.81 -9.87 -0.24
N THR A 162 10.34 -10.52 -1.28
CA THR A 162 11.79 -10.77 -1.41
C THR A 162 12.59 -9.54 -1.84
N ARG A 163 11.92 -8.45 -2.25
CA ARG A 163 12.54 -7.23 -2.81
C ARG A 163 12.43 -6.01 -1.90
N GLY A 164 12.02 -6.21 -0.65
CA GLY A 164 11.88 -5.12 0.33
C GLY A 164 10.51 -4.45 0.35
N GLY A 165 9.51 -5.02 -0.33
CA GLY A 165 8.13 -4.54 -0.31
C GLY A 165 7.60 -4.12 -1.68
N VAL A 166 6.46 -3.44 -1.66
CA VAL A 166 5.76 -2.92 -2.87
C VAL A 166 5.97 -1.42 -3.06
N SER A 167 6.79 -0.81 -2.21
CA SER A 167 7.05 0.63 -2.23
C SER A 167 8.53 0.93 -1.94
N LYS A 168 9.10 2.00 -2.50
CA LYS A 168 10.45 2.44 -2.16
C LYS A 168 10.38 3.21 -0.84
N ALA A 169 10.80 2.59 0.24
CA ALA A 169 11.03 3.27 1.51
C ALA A 169 12.38 4.00 1.44
N SER A 170 12.35 5.31 1.26
CA SER A 170 13.55 6.15 1.37
C SER A 170 13.19 7.50 1.95
N ARG A 171 14.09 8.03 2.78
CA ARG A 171 13.94 9.33 3.43
C ARG A 171 14.42 10.50 2.54
N SER A 172 15.14 10.20 1.45
CA SER A 172 15.82 11.22 0.64
C SER A 172 15.71 11.04 -0.87
N ILE A 173 15.31 9.86 -1.34
CA ILE A 173 15.24 9.49 -2.76
C ILE A 173 13.82 9.02 -3.04
N ASN A 174 13.24 9.42 -4.19
CA ASN A 174 11.84 9.11 -4.54
C ASN A 174 10.84 9.68 -3.53
N LEU A 175 10.97 10.98 -3.25
CA LEU A 175 10.08 11.76 -2.36
C LEU A 175 8.64 11.88 -2.90
N SER A 176 8.36 11.34 -4.09
CA SER A 176 7.00 11.30 -4.60
C SER A 176 6.24 10.24 -3.82
N GLU A 177 5.22 10.68 -3.10
CA GLU A 177 4.35 9.79 -2.34
C GLU A 177 3.68 8.73 -3.20
N ASP A 178 3.65 8.92 -4.52
CA ASP A 178 2.99 8.05 -5.49
C ASP A 178 3.95 7.17 -6.30
N ILE A 179 5.29 7.23 -6.10
CA ILE A 179 6.24 6.31 -6.77
C ILE A 179 6.61 5.18 -5.82
N PHE A 180 6.12 3.99 -6.10
CA PHE A 180 6.20 2.89 -5.16
C PHE A 180 7.12 1.76 -5.62
N ALA A 181 6.85 1.09 -6.73
CA ALA A 181 7.58 -0.13 -7.12
C ALA A 181 7.82 -0.21 -8.62
N GLY A 182 8.63 -1.15 -9.08
CA GLY A 182 9.11 -1.27 -10.47
C GLY A 182 10.62 -1.35 -10.53
#